data_AF-A0A3M7SNE1-F1
#
_entry.id   AF-A0A3M7SNE1-F1
#
_cell.length_a   1.000
_cell.length_b   1.000
_cell.length_c   1.000
_cell.angle_alpha   90.00
_cell.angle_beta   90.00
_cell.angle_gamma   90.00
#
_symmetry.space_group_name_H-M   'P 1'
#
loop_
_entity.id
_entity.type
_entity.pdbx_description
1 polymer ?
#
loop_
_entity_poly.entity_id
_entity_poly.type
_entity_poly.pdbx_seq_one_letter_code
_entity_poly.pdbx_strand_id
1 'polypeptide(L)'
;MTFKQNLRKQKKMLYALTNINAAKLPFTLIDTSVQNLTNDIQEALKIATDPVPYHILKLIKFKRKIRRLVQKHNNPAHKTLFNYLERNLKLELSRHKNHVLEDKLTYLKEFNQSESKHWQALLSINKENNKMITVLPAIQPKLQNYLHSNIRETMLVYLSNRKLYAYN
;
A
#
# COMPACT_ATOMS: atom_id res chain seq x y z
N MET A 1 27.49 48.00 42.01
CA MET A 1 27.85 46.64 41.56
C MET A 1 28.10 46.65 40.06
N THR A 2 29.33 46.39 39.64
CA THR A 2 29.83 46.60 38.27
C THR A 2 29.22 45.63 37.25
N PHE A 3 28.94 46.12 36.03
CA PHE A 3 28.51 45.38 34.83
C PHE A 3 29.15 43.98 34.65
N LYS A 4 30.43 43.84 35.03
CA LYS A 4 31.18 42.56 35.06
C LYS A 4 30.55 41.46 35.93
N GLN A 5 29.94 41.81 37.07
CA GLN A 5 29.26 40.85 37.94
C GLN A 5 27.96 40.33 37.30
N ASN A 6 27.24 41.19 36.59
CA ASN A 6 26.01 40.81 35.90
C ASN A 6 26.31 39.90 34.70
N LEU A 7 27.36 40.18 33.94
CA LEU A 7 27.84 39.33 32.86
C LEU A 7 28.29 37.94 33.36
N ARG A 8 28.93 37.87 34.53
CA ARG A 8 29.30 36.60 35.17
C ARG A 8 28.07 35.79 35.60
N LYS A 9 27.02 36.45 36.12
CA LYS A 9 25.76 35.81 36.51
C LYS A 9 25.02 35.26 35.29
N GLN A 10 24.95 36.02 34.20
CA GLN A 10 24.34 35.59 32.95
C GLN A 10 25.11 34.43 32.30
N LYS A 11 26.46 34.49 32.27
CA LYS A 11 27.28 33.35 31.79
C LYS A 11 27.02 32.09 32.62
N LYS A 12 26.98 32.18 33.95
CA LYS A 12 26.66 31.03 34.81
C LYS A 12 25.27 30.44 34.53
N MET A 13 24.27 31.27 34.26
CA MET A 13 22.94 30.80 33.86
C MET A 13 22.95 30.09 32.50
N LEU A 14 23.71 30.62 31.53
CA LEU A 14 23.87 30.01 30.20
C LEU A 14 24.55 28.62 30.28
N TYR A 15 25.56 28.48 31.15
CA TYR A 15 26.20 27.18 31.43
C TYR A 15 25.27 26.21 32.16
N ALA A 16 24.40 26.69 33.05
CA ALA A 16 23.41 25.84 33.72
C ALA A 16 22.34 25.33 32.74
N LEU A 17 21.90 26.15 31.79
CA LEU A 17 20.89 25.78 30.78
C LEU A 17 21.44 24.83 29.71
N THR A 18 22.71 24.97 29.32
CA THR A 18 23.36 24.06 28.36
C THR A 18 23.66 22.68 28.96
N ASN A 19 23.73 22.57 30.29
CA ASN A 19 23.96 21.30 30.99
C ASN A 19 22.69 20.42 31.09
N ILE A 20 21.50 20.95 30.79
CA ILE A 20 20.25 20.18 30.77
C ILE A 20 20.12 19.36 29.47
N ASN A 21 20.73 19.81 28.37
CA ASN A 21 20.75 19.09 27.09
C ASN A 21 21.90 18.08 26.96
N ALA A 22 22.68 17.89 28.01
CA ALA A 22 23.77 16.91 28.09
C ALA A 22 23.37 15.64 28.86
N ALA A 23 22.06 15.37 28.99
CA ALA A 23 21.59 14.03 29.32
C ALA A 23 21.96 13.10 28.15
N LYS A 24 23.17 12.54 28.22
CA LYS A 24 23.66 11.45 27.38
C LYS A 24 22.61 10.34 27.50
N LEU A 25 21.72 10.25 26.52
CA LEU A 25 20.80 9.11 26.42
C LEU A 25 21.66 7.85 26.56
N PRO A 26 21.35 6.96 27.50
CA PRO A 26 22.22 5.83 27.77
C PRO A 26 22.35 5.03 26.47
N PHE A 27 23.59 4.84 26.01
CA PHE A 27 23.91 4.15 24.75
C PHE A 27 23.19 2.80 24.63
N THR A 28 22.95 2.14 25.76
CA THR A 28 22.17 0.90 25.87
C THR A 28 20.74 1.03 25.34
N LEU A 29 20.07 2.17 25.54
CA LEU A 29 18.70 2.39 25.05
C LEU A 29 18.67 2.50 23.53
N ILE A 30 19.69 3.15 22.96
CA ILE A 30 19.86 3.28 21.51
C ILE A 30 20.14 1.90 20.89
N ASP A 31 21.04 1.12 21.48
CA ASP A 31 21.38 -0.22 21.01
C ASP A 31 20.16 -1.16 21.06
N THR A 32 19.35 -1.06 22.12
CA THR A 32 18.12 -1.84 22.25
C THR A 32 17.07 -1.44 21.22
N SER A 33 16.87 -0.14 20.98
CA SER A 33 15.96 0.35 19.94
C SER A 33 16.42 -0.03 18.52
N VAL A 34 17.72 0.04 18.23
CA VAL A 34 18.28 -0.39 16.94
C VAL A 34 18.10 -1.90 16.75
N GLN A 35 18.31 -2.68 17.80
CA GLN A 35 18.12 -4.14 17.74
C GLN A 35 16.66 -4.52 17.54
N ASN A 36 15.73 -3.88 18.25
CA ASN A 36 14.30 -4.12 18.08
C ASN A 36 13.83 -3.76 16.66
N LEU A 37 14.24 -2.60 16.15
CA LEU A 37 13.93 -2.20 14.77
C LEU A 37 14.48 -3.21 13.74
N THR A 38 15.68 -3.73 13.98
CA THR A 38 16.31 -4.73 13.11
C THR A 38 15.51 -6.04 13.12
N ASN A 39 15.02 -6.46 14.29
CA ASN A 39 14.18 -7.65 14.42
C ASN A 39 12.83 -7.48 13.72
N ASP A 40 12.17 -6.33 13.90
CA ASP A 40 10.90 -6.01 13.25
C ASP A 40 11.04 -6.02 11.71
N ILE A 41 12.14 -5.47 11.18
CA ILE A 41 12.45 -5.51 9.75
C ILE A 41 12.66 -6.96 9.29
N GLN A 42 13.39 -7.78 10.04
CA GLN A 42 13.63 -9.18 9.68
C GLN A 42 12.36 -10.02 9.71
N GLU A 43 11.47 -9.79 10.67
CA GLU A 43 10.18 -10.47 10.77
C GLU A 43 9.23 -10.07 9.63
N ALA A 44 9.15 -8.77 9.33
CA ALA A 44 8.40 -8.28 8.17
C ALA A 44 8.92 -8.85 6.84
N LEU A 45 10.24 -9.04 6.71
CA LEU A 45 10.85 -9.66 5.53
C LEU A 45 10.56 -11.16 5.41
N LYS A 46 10.40 -11.88 6.53
CA LYS A 46 10.01 -13.31 6.53
C LYS A 46 8.56 -13.52 6.08
N ILE A 47 7.66 -12.61 6.42
CA ILE A 47 6.24 -12.70 6.04
C ILE A 47 6.04 -12.35 4.55
N ALA A 48 6.95 -11.57 3.95
CA ALA A 48 6.76 -10.99 2.62
C ALA A 48 7.36 -11.78 1.43
N THR A 49 8.02 -12.91 1.65
CA THR A 49 9.05 -13.36 0.69
C THR A 49 8.58 -14.42 -0.32
N ASP A 50 7.87 -13.98 -1.35
CA ASP A 50 8.17 -14.51 -2.69
C ASP A 50 9.52 -13.88 -3.12
N PRO A 51 10.60 -14.67 -3.30
CA PRO A 51 11.92 -14.12 -3.60
C PRO A 51 11.91 -13.37 -4.93
N VAL A 52 12.32 -12.09 -4.89
CA VAL A 52 12.38 -11.24 -6.09
C VAL A 52 13.23 -11.92 -7.17
N PRO A 53 12.71 -12.10 -8.40
CA PRO A 53 13.43 -12.78 -9.46
C PRO A 53 14.82 -12.20 -9.73
N TYR A 54 15.78 -13.08 -9.99
CA TYR A 54 17.19 -12.72 -10.20
C TYR A 54 17.40 -11.67 -11.31
N HIS A 55 16.64 -11.77 -12.40
CA HIS A 55 16.73 -10.83 -13.52
C HIS A 55 16.36 -9.39 -13.10
N ILE A 56 15.35 -9.22 -12.25
CA ILE A 56 14.94 -7.91 -11.69
C ILE A 56 16.03 -7.37 -10.78
N LEU A 57 16.61 -8.21 -9.91
CA LEU A 57 17.73 -7.83 -9.05
C LEU A 57 18.94 -7.35 -9.86
N LYS A 58 19.24 -8.01 -10.99
CA LYS A 58 20.29 -7.59 -11.92
C LYS A 58 20.02 -6.20 -12.51
N LEU A 59 18.78 -5.92 -12.93
CA LEU A 59 18.38 -4.59 -13.43
C LEU A 59 18.50 -3.51 -12.35
N ILE A 60 18.08 -3.80 -11.11
CA ILE A 60 18.22 -2.86 -9.98
C ILE A 60 19.69 -2.53 -9.71
N LYS A 61 20.55 -3.56 -9.65
CA LYS A 61 22.00 -3.37 -9.47
C LYS A 61 22.59 -2.53 -10.60
N PHE A 62 22.21 -2.80 -11.85
CA PHE A 62 22.72 -2.06 -13.00
C PHE A 62 22.24 -0.60 -13.01
N LYS A 63 20.95 -0.35 -12.75
CA LYS A 63 20.40 1.00 -12.58
C LYS A 63 21.15 1.80 -11.52
N ARG A 64 21.49 1.19 -10.38
CA ARG A 64 22.29 1.82 -9.31
C ARG A 64 23.68 2.21 -9.78
N LYS A 65 24.36 1.36 -10.57
CA LYS A 65 25.68 1.68 -11.14
C LYS A 65 25.60 2.89 -12.08
N ILE A 66 24.64 2.89 -13.01
CA ILE A 66 24.49 4.01 -13.96
C ILE A 66 24.11 5.31 -13.24
N ARG A 67 23.28 5.27 -12.20
CA ARG A 67 22.97 6.46 -11.37
C ARG A 67 24.23 7.13 -10.83
N ARG A 68 25.18 6.35 -10.32
CA ARG A 68 26.46 6.88 -9.81
C ARG A 68 27.28 7.53 -10.93
N LEU A 69 27.27 6.93 -12.13
CA LEU A 69 27.97 7.49 -13.30
C LEU A 69 27.32 8.79 -13.82
N VAL A 70 25.99 8.89 -13.79
CA VAL A 70 25.26 10.13 -14.10
C VAL A 70 25.68 11.23 -13.13
N GLN A 71 25.68 10.93 -11.82
CA GLN A 71 26.05 11.88 -10.77
C GLN A 71 27.52 12.31 -10.84
N LYS A 72 28.43 11.41 -11.24
CA LYS A 72 29.87 11.70 -11.29
C LYS A 72 30.30 12.48 -12.54
N HIS A 73 29.77 12.13 -13.70
CA HIS A 73 30.30 12.63 -14.99
C HIS A 73 29.36 13.58 -15.72
N ASN A 74 28.11 13.75 -15.27
CA ASN A 74 27.07 14.55 -15.91
C ASN A 74 26.95 14.35 -17.44
N ASN A 75 27.22 13.12 -17.91
CA ASN A 75 27.21 12.79 -19.33
C ASN A 75 25.77 12.48 -19.79
N PRO A 76 25.26 13.11 -20.88
CA PRO A 76 23.91 12.86 -21.38
C PRO A 76 23.66 11.40 -21.77
N ALA A 77 24.67 10.66 -22.24
CA ALA A 77 24.56 9.24 -22.57
C ALA A 77 24.26 8.37 -21.33
N HIS A 78 24.81 8.73 -20.17
CA HIS A 78 24.48 8.03 -18.93
C HIS A 78 23.04 8.32 -18.50
N LYS A 79 22.54 9.55 -18.75
CA LYS A 79 21.16 9.94 -18.43
C LYS A 79 20.16 9.21 -19.32
N THR A 80 20.43 9.10 -20.62
CA THR A 80 19.57 8.32 -21.55
C THR A 80 19.54 6.85 -21.16
N LEU A 81 20.69 6.24 -20.86
CA LEU A 81 20.77 4.87 -20.39
C LEU A 81 20.04 4.67 -19.05
N PHE A 82 20.18 5.59 -18.10
CA PHE A 82 19.47 5.54 -16.83
C PHE A 82 17.95 5.55 -17.02
N ASN A 83 17.45 6.44 -17.88
CA ASN A 83 16.02 6.55 -18.19
C ASN A 83 15.49 5.28 -18.87
N TYR A 84 16.27 4.70 -19.79
CA TYR A 84 15.94 3.41 -20.41
C TYR A 84 15.82 2.30 -19.36
N LEU A 85 16.81 2.17 -18.48
CA LEU A 85 16.79 1.18 -17.40
C LEU A 85 15.64 1.38 -16.43
N GLU A 86 15.26 2.63 -16.17
CA GLU A 86 14.12 2.93 -15.32
C GLU A 86 12.80 2.48 -15.94
N ARG A 87 12.57 2.78 -17.22
CA ARG A 87 11.37 2.33 -17.96
C ARG A 87 11.33 0.81 -18.03
N ASN A 88 12.45 0.17 -18.36
CA ASN A 88 12.54 -1.28 -18.45
C ASN A 88 12.24 -1.94 -17.10
N LEU A 89 12.82 -1.43 -16.01
CA LEU A 89 12.56 -1.96 -14.67
C LEU A 89 11.09 -1.81 -14.27
N LYS A 90 10.43 -0.69 -14.60
CA LYS A 90 8.99 -0.51 -14.35
C LYS A 90 8.15 -1.52 -15.11
N LEU A 91 8.48 -1.78 -16.37
CA LEU A 91 7.78 -2.78 -17.20
C LEU A 91 7.95 -4.19 -16.65
N GLU A 92 9.18 -4.58 -16.29
CA GLU A 92 9.46 -5.91 -15.73
C GLU A 92 8.77 -6.11 -14.37
N LEU A 93 8.77 -5.09 -13.50
CA LEU A 93 8.03 -5.16 -12.24
C LEU A 93 6.52 -5.31 -12.46
N SER A 94 5.95 -4.60 -13.45
CA SER A 94 4.55 -4.71 -13.81
C SER A 94 4.19 -6.10 -14.32
N ARG A 95 5.00 -6.64 -15.25
CA ARG A 95 4.86 -8.00 -15.78
C ARG A 95 4.91 -9.03 -14.68
N HIS A 96 5.91 -8.95 -13.80
CA HIS A 96 6.06 -9.88 -12.70
C HIS A 96 4.87 -9.81 -11.73
N LYS A 97 4.40 -8.60 -11.39
CA LYS A 97 3.20 -8.43 -10.55
C LYS A 97 1.96 -9.07 -11.17
N ASN A 98 1.75 -8.87 -12.48
CA ASN A 98 0.63 -9.45 -13.19
C ASN A 98 0.72 -10.98 -13.23
N HIS A 99 1.91 -11.52 -13.51
CA HIS A 99 2.14 -12.97 -13.50
C HIS A 99 1.85 -13.58 -12.13
N VAL A 100 2.35 -12.98 -11.04
CA VAL A 100 2.07 -13.44 -9.67
C VAL A 100 0.57 -13.39 -9.35
N LEU A 101 -0.13 -12.37 -9.86
CA LEU A 101 -1.58 -12.27 -9.70
C LEU A 101 -2.32 -13.36 -10.49
N GLU A 102 -1.92 -13.59 -11.74
CA GLU A 102 -2.48 -14.64 -12.60
C GLU A 102 -2.25 -16.03 -11.99
N ASP A 103 -1.05 -16.31 -11.49
CA ASP A 103 -0.72 -17.55 -10.78
C ASP A 103 -1.66 -17.74 -9.57
N LYS A 104 -1.82 -16.69 -8.75
CA LYS A 104 -2.69 -16.72 -7.57
C LYS A 104 -4.15 -16.91 -7.95
N LEU A 105 -4.61 -16.36 -9.08
CA LEU A 105 -5.99 -16.47 -9.55
C LEU A 105 -6.20 -17.62 -10.54
N THR A 106 -5.21 -18.50 -10.74
CA THR A 106 -5.30 -19.60 -11.71
C THR A 106 -6.48 -20.53 -11.39
N TYR A 107 -6.80 -20.73 -10.10
CA TYR A 107 -7.97 -21.52 -9.66
C TYR A 107 -9.30 -20.91 -10.12
N LEU A 108 -9.37 -19.60 -10.36
CA LEU A 108 -10.57 -18.94 -10.88
C LEU A 108 -10.75 -19.14 -12.39
N LYS A 109 -9.70 -19.53 -13.11
CA LYS A 109 -9.78 -19.82 -14.54
C LYS A 109 -10.69 -21.03 -14.83
N GLU A 110 -10.72 -21.97 -13.89
CA GLU A 110 -11.59 -23.15 -13.90
C GLU A 110 -12.94 -22.91 -13.22
N PHE A 111 -13.13 -21.73 -12.60
CA PHE A 111 -14.38 -21.33 -11.96
C PHE A 111 -15.41 -20.95 -13.04
N ASN A 112 -15.84 -21.95 -13.80
CA ASN A 112 -16.83 -21.86 -14.86
C ASN A 112 -18.25 -21.91 -14.27
N GLN A 113 -18.53 -21.05 -13.30
CA GLN A 113 -19.89 -20.72 -12.92
C GLN A 113 -20.35 -19.69 -13.93
N SER A 114 -21.27 -20.04 -14.84
CA SER A 114 -21.88 -19.05 -15.71
C SER A 114 -22.45 -17.93 -14.83
N GLU A 115 -22.29 -16.67 -15.22
CA GLU A 115 -22.87 -15.54 -14.48
C GLU A 115 -24.33 -15.83 -14.12
N SER A 116 -25.06 -16.47 -15.04
CA SER A 116 -26.42 -16.97 -14.84
C SER A 116 -26.56 -17.93 -13.65
N LYS A 117 -25.70 -18.94 -13.48
CA LYS A 117 -25.75 -19.86 -12.32
C LYS A 117 -25.44 -19.13 -11.00
N HIS A 118 -24.47 -18.22 -11.00
CA HIS A 118 -24.15 -17.43 -9.81
C HIS A 118 -25.30 -16.49 -9.43
N TRP A 119 -25.88 -15.79 -10.41
CA TRP A 119 -27.07 -14.98 -10.21
C TRP A 119 -28.28 -15.80 -9.75
N GLN A 120 -28.48 -17.00 -10.29
CA GLN A 120 -29.56 -17.90 -9.85
C GLN A 120 -29.35 -18.37 -8.41
N ALA A 121 -28.10 -18.68 -8.01
CA ALA A 121 -27.77 -19.03 -6.63
C ALA A 121 -28.00 -17.86 -5.65
N LEU A 122 -27.63 -16.63 -6.04
CA LEU A 122 -27.94 -15.43 -5.26
C LEU A 122 -29.45 -15.18 -5.16
N LEU A 123 -30.19 -15.37 -6.25
CA LEU A 123 -31.64 -15.26 -6.28
C LEU A 123 -32.33 -16.34 -5.43
N SER A 124 -31.81 -17.58 -5.40
CA SER A 124 -32.34 -18.65 -4.55
C SER A 124 -32.08 -18.38 -3.07
N ILE A 125 -30.88 -17.90 -2.71
CA ILE A 125 -30.55 -17.47 -1.33
C ILE A 125 -31.48 -16.33 -0.90
N ASN A 126 -31.74 -15.35 -1.78
CA ASN A 126 -32.63 -14.25 -1.47
C ASN A 126 -34.11 -14.68 -1.36
N LYS A 127 -34.53 -15.68 -2.16
CA LYS A 127 -35.85 -16.32 -2.03
C LYS A 127 -36.01 -17.09 -0.71
N GLU A 128 -34.97 -17.77 -0.24
CA GLU A 128 -34.95 -18.46 1.05
C GLU A 128 -34.96 -17.47 2.22
N ASN A 129 -34.22 -16.36 2.12
CA ASN A 129 -34.29 -15.26 3.09
C ASN A 129 -35.67 -14.61 3.13
N ASN A 130 -36.36 -14.47 2.00
CA ASN A 130 -37.74 -13.97 1.97
C ASN A 130 -38.75 -14.93 2.62
N LYS A 131 -38.49 -16.25 2.63
CA LYS A 131 -39.28 -17.22 3.43
C LYS A 131 -39.00 -17.11 4.93
N MET A 132 -37.78 -16.74 5.33
CA MET A 132 -37.45 -16.41 6.72
C MET A 132 -38.07 -15.08 7.19
N ILE A 133 -38.21 -14.10 6.28
CA ILE A 133 -38.85 -12.81 6.60
C ILE A 133 -40.35 -12.96 6.88
N THR A 134 -41.04 -13.96 6.31
CA THR A 134 -42.43 -14.28 6.69
C THR A 134 -42.62 -14.77 8.13
N VAL A 135 -41.53 -15.08 8.85
CA VAL A 135 -41.57 -15.51 10.26
C VAL A 135 -41.11 -14.39 11.22
N LEU A 136 -40.64 -13.24 10.72
CA LEU A 136 -40.34 -12.07 11.57
C LEU A 136 -41.52 -11.09 11.60
N PRO A 137 -42.13 -10.83 12.76
CA PRO A 137 -43.12 -9.77 12.85
C PRO A 137 -42.44 -8.40 12.68
N ALA A 138 -42.98 -7.60 11.77
CA ALA A 138 -42.92 -6.14 11.74
C ALA A 138 -41.52 -5.49 11.84
N ILE A 139 -40.67 -5.65 10.83
CA ILE A 139 -39.61 -4.66 10.57
C ILE A 139 -40.19 -3.57 9.67
N GLN A 140 -40.13 -2.34 10.17
CA GLN A 140 -40.82 -1.14 9.71
C GLN A 140 -40.72 -0.86 8.18
N PRO A 141 -41.78 -0.30 7.56
CA PRO A 141 -41.86 -0.03 6.11
C PRO A 141 -40.78 0.92 5.58
N LYS A 142 -40.13 1.71 6.45
CA LYS A 142 -39.03 2.61 6.06
C LYS A 142 -37.80 1.88 5.54
N LEU A 143 -37.48 0.69 6.06
CA LEU A 143 -36.31 -0.08 5.62
C LEU A 143 -36.54 -0.79 4.28
N GLN A 144 -37.77 -1.22 3.99
CA GLN A 144 -38.12 -1.81 2.70
C GLN A 144 -38.01 -0.80 1.55
N ASN A 145 -38.44 0.44 1.76
CA ASN A 145 -38.32 1.50 0.75
C ASN A 145 -36.85 1.87 0.48
N TYR A 146 -36.00 1.86 1.52
CA TYR A 146 -34.58 2.15 1.37
C TYR A 146 -33.85 1.06 0.56
N LEU A 147 -34.16 -0.21 0.82
CA LEU A 147 -33.61 -1.34 0.07
C LEU A 147 -34.08 -1.36 -1.39
N HIS A 148 -35.37 -1.11 -1.65
CA HIS A 148 -35.90 -1.07 -3.02
C HIS A 148 -35.38 0.12 -3.83
N SER A 149 -35.17 1.29 -3.22
CA SER A 149 -34.59 2.45 -3.89
C SER A 149 -33.14 2.18 -4.31
N ASN A 150 -32.34 1.63 -3.40
CA ASN A 150 -30.92 1.40 -3.61
C ASN A 150 -30.66 0.29 -4.66
N ILE A 151 -31.51 -0.75 -4.68
CA ILE A 151 -31.46 -1.81 -5.70
C ILE A 151 -31.85 -1.26 -7.08
N ARG A 152 -32.86 -0.39 -7.17
CA ARG A 152 -33.25 0.24 -8.45
C ARG A 152 -32.17 1.18 -8.96
N GLU A 153 -31.55 1.98 -8.10
CA GLU A 153 -30.47 2.90 -8.48
C GLU A 153 -29.23 2.14 -8.97
N THR A 154 -28.81 1.10 -8.24
CA THR A 154 -27.68 0.25 -8.66
C THR A 154 -27.94 -0.47 -9.98
N MET A 155 -29.17 -0.96 -10.21
CA MET A 155 -29.56 -1.53 -11.51
C MET A 155 -29.53 -0.50 -12.66
N LEU A 156 -30.02 0.72 -12.43
CA LEU A 156 -30.03 1.78 -13.45
C LEU A 156 -28.62 2.25 -13.81
N VAL A 157 -27.72 2.34 -12.83
CA VAL A 157 -26.29 2.65 -13.05
C VAL A 157 -25.62 1.53 -13.85
N TYR A 158 -25.86 0.27 -13.49
CA TYR A 158 -25.31 -0.88 -14.20
C TYR A 158 -25.78 -0.97 -15.67
N LEU A 159 -27.08 -0.77 -15.91
CA LEU A 159 -27.66 -0.78 -17.25
C LEU A 159 -27.21 0.41 -18.11
N SER A 160 -27.03 1.59 -17.52
CA SER A 160 -26.48 2.77 -18.21
C SER A 160 -25.04 2.54 -18.64
N ASN A 161 -24.21 1.97 -17.75
CA ASN A 161 -22.83 1.64 -18.08
C ASN A 161 -22.73 0.58 -19.18
N ARG A 162 -23.62 -0.42 -19.18
CA ARG A 162 -23.66 -1.44 -20.23
C ARG A 162 -24.01 -0.86 -21.62
N LYS A 163 -24.89 0.15 -21.70
CA LYS A 163 -25.21 0.82 -22.97
C LYS A 163 -24.04 1.65 -23.51
N LEU A 164 -23.23 2.24 -22.64
CA LEU A 164 -22.03 3.01 -23.00
C LEU A 164 -20.94 2.15 -23.67
N TYR A 165 -20.85 0.86 -23.33
CA TYR A 165 -19.89 -0.07 -23.94
C TYR A 165 -20.45 -0.86 -25.13
N ALA A 166 -21.74 -0.73 -25.45
CA ALA A 166 -22.36 -1.42 -26.59
C ALA A 166 -22.27 -0.62 -27.91
N TYR A 167 -21.72 0.59 -27.88
CA TYR A 167 -21.58 1.51 -29.03
C TYR A 167 -20.13 1.93 -29.33
N ASN A 168 -19.15 1.13 -28.92
CA ASN A 168 -17.76 1.24 -29.39
C ASN A 168 -17.34 -0.02 -30.13
#